data_AF-A0A7W5HLT3-F1
#
_entry.id   AF-A0A7W5HLT3-F1
#
_cell.length_a   1.000
_cell.length_b   1.000
_cell.length_c   1.000
_cell.angle_alpha   90.00
_cell.angle_beta   90.00
_cell.angle_gamma   90.00
#
_symmetry.space_group_name_H-M   'P 1'
#
loop_
_entity.id
_entity.type
_entity.pdbx_description
1 polymer ?
#
loop_
_entity_poly.entity_id
_entity_poly.type
_entity_poly.pdbx_seq_one_letter_code
_entity_poly.pdbx_strand_id
1 'polypeptide(L)'
;MPLQIEMLTDDEQAARICEDYWLQDEQGNFALKIKEIANCYGMQPQVVTKFVEQHALVWLDEILCSECKQPFHFGTRSQYQERHRFQNRVCASCLKPKHKTVAEKTNRLILEYNQKVVRTTVTIDEALYKQAMELSDPGVEKPSDLFREALKTYVRVQAARRLVALGGKAPDMQDIPRRGENSHENQN
;
A
#
# COMPACT_ATOMS: atom_id res chain seq x y z
N MET A 1 -3.93 -13.04 -34.63
CA MET A 1 -2.54 -12.96 -34.13
C MET A 1 -2.26 -14.15 -33.24
N PRO A 2 -1.02 -14.68 -33.19
CA PRO A 2 -0.72 -15.89 -32.44
C PRO A 2 -0.71 -15.63 -30.94
N LEU A 3 -1.23 -16.61 -30.20
CA LEU A 3 -1.07 -16.73 -28.76
C LEU A 3 0.42 -16.69 -28.40
N GLN A 4 0.83 -15.81 -27.49
CA GLN A 4 2.18 -15.80 -26.93
C GLN A 4 2.21 -16.67 -25.67
N ILE A 5 3.31 -17.40 -25.46
CA ILE A 5 3.53 -18.26 -24.30
C ILE A 5 4.88 -17.97 -23.66
N GLU A 6 4.88 -17.84 -22.34
CA GLU A 6 6.09 -17.76 -21.51
C GLU A 6 6.13 -19.01 -20.63
N MET A 7 7.24 -19.75 -20.73
CA MET A 7 7.53 -20.90 -19.89
C MET A 7 8.19 -20.42 -18.60
N LEU A 8 7.63 -20.84 -17.46
CA LEU A 8 8.14 -20.54 -16.12
C LEU A 8 8.96 -21.70 -15.54
N THR A 9 9.40 -22.62 -16.40
CA THR A 9 10.08 -23.85 -16.03
C THR A 9 11.19 -24.17 -17.03
N ASP A 10 12.29 -24.72 -16.50
CA ASP A 10 13.40 -25.23 -17.30
C ASP A 10 13.24 -26.74 -17.59
N ASP A 11 12.22 -27.40 -17.02
CA ASP A 11 11.94 -28.81 -17.26
C ASP A 11 11.31 -29.01 -18.65
N GLU A 12 12.00 -29.77 -19.50
CA GLU A 12 11.59 -29.98 -20.89
C GLU A 12 10.25 -30.72 -20.99
N GLN A 13 9.98 -31.65 -20.06
CA GLN A 13 8.71 -32.38 -20.05
C GLN A 13 7.56 -31.45 -19.64
N ALA A 14 7.74 -30.62 -18.62
CA ALA A 14 6.78 -29.61 -18.21
C ALA A 14 6.50 -28.60 -19.32
N ALA A 15 7.53 -28.15 -20.05
CA ALA A 15 7.38 -27.27 -21.21
C ALA A 15 6.50 -27.91 -22.30
N ARG A 16 6.77 -29.17 -22.68
CA ARG A 16 5.96 -29.91 -23.66
C ARG A 16 4.50 -30.05 -23.24
N ILE A 17 4.25 -30.36 -21.97
CA ILE A 17 2.88 -30.42 -21.42
C ILE A 17 2.16 -29.07 -21.59
N CYS A 18 2.87 -27.97 -21.33
CA CYS A 18 2.31 -26.62 -21.45
C CYS A 18 2.04 -26.25 -22.92
N GLU A 19 2.93 -26.61 -23.84
CA GLU A 19 2.74 -26.39 -25.29
C GLU A 19 1.50 -27.14 -25.80
N ASP A 20 1.41 -28.45 -25.52
CA ASP A 20 0.24 -29.27 -25.89
C ASP A 20 -1.06 -28.76 -25.25
N TYR A 21 -0.97 -28.23 -24.02
CA TYR A 21 -2.09 -27.60 -23.36
C TYR A 21 -2.51 -26.28 -24.00
N TRP A 22 -1.59 -25.48 -24.54
CA TRP A 22 -1.95 -24.20 -25.16
C TRP A 22 -2.09 -24.25 -26.68
N LEU A 23 -1.79 -25.40 -27.29
CA LEU A 23 -1.92 -25.62 -28.72
C LEU A 23 -3.34 -25.32 -29.23
N GLN A 24 -3.43 -24.44 -30.23
CA GLN A 24 -4.67 -24.03 -30.88
C GLN A 24 -4.67 -24.40 -32.36
N ASP A 25 -5.86 -24.70 -32.89
CA ASP A 25 -6.09 -24.80 -34.33
C ASP A 25 -6.17 -23.41 -34.98
N GLU A 26 -6.32 -23.37 -36.31
CA GLU A 26 -6.45 -22.12 -37.08
C GLU A 26 -7.67 -21.28 -36.68
N GLN A 27 -8.66 -21.89 -36.05
CA GLN A 27 -9.90 -21.25 -35.59
C GLN A 27 -9.79 -20.76 -34.13
N GLY A 28 -8.66 -21.04 -33.46
CA GLY A 28 -8.42 -20.68 -32.07
C GLY A 28 -9.02 -21.65 -31.03
N ASN A 29 -9.49 -22.82 -31.45
CA ASN A 29 -9.91 -23.88 -30.54
C ASN A 29 -8.71 -24.66 -30.02
N PHE A 30 -8.76 -25.14 -28.78
CA PHE A 30 -7.69 -25.97 -28.23
C PHE A 30 -7.63 -27.33 -28.91
N ALA A 31 -6.47 -27.66 -29.48
CA ALA A 31 -6.27 -28.85 -30.31
C ALA A 31 -6.46 -30.16 -29.52
N LEU A 32 -5.99 -30.20 -28.27
CA LEU A 32 -6.06 -31.36 -27.39
C LEU A 32 -7.01 -31.14 -26.22
N LYS A 33 -7.78 -32.15 -25.83
CA LYS A 33 -8.59 -32.15 -24.59
C LYS A 33 -7.73 -32.49 -23.38
N ILE A 34 -8.15 -32.04 -22.20
CA ILE A 34 -7.44 -32.30 -20.93
C ILE A 34 -7.20 -33.80 -20.70
N LYS A 35 -8.16 -34.67 -21.05
CA LYS A 35 -8.02 -36.13 -20.92
C LYS A 35 -6.94 -36.70 -21.84
N GLU A 36 -6.79 -36.16 -23.05
CA GLU A 36 -5.80 -36.62 -24.02
C GLU A 36 -4.39 -36.26 -23.54
N ILE A 37 -4.19 -35.02 -23.11
CA ILE A 37 -2.93 -34.54 -22.51
C ILE A 37 -2.57 -35.40 -21.29
N ALA A 38 -3.52 -35.61 -20.38
CA ALA A 38 -3.31 -36.43 -19.20
C ALA A 38 -2.82 -37.85 -19.55
N ASN A 39 -3.42 -38.48 -20.56
CA ASN A 39 -3.02 -39.80 -21.02
C ASN A 39 -1.62 -39.80 -21.67
N CYS A 40 -1.31 -38.80 -22.50
CA CYS A 40 -0.02 -38.68 -23.19
C CYS A 40 1.16 -38.55 -22.21
N TYR A 41 0.94 -37.87 -21.08
CA TYR A 41 2.00 -37.58 -20.11
C TYR A 41 1.87 -38.37 -18.78
N GLY A 42 0.96 -39.35 -18.72
CA GLY A 42 0.79 -40.21 -17.53
C GLY A 42 0.28 -39.47 -16.28
N MET A 43 -0.51 -38.42 -16.47
CA MET A 43 -1.04 -37.56 -15.40
C MET A 43 -2.50 -37.88 -15.09
N GLN A 44 -2.97 -37.46 -13.91
CA GLN A 44 -4.42 -37.41 -13.65
C GLN A 44 -5.04 -36.18 -14.34
N PRO A 45 -6.18 -36.31 -15.06
CA PRO A 45 -6.81 -35.20 -15.78
C PRO A 45 -7.11 -33.96 -14.92
N GLN A 46 -7.42 -34.17 -13.64
CA GLN A 46 -7.74 -33.10 -12.69
C GLN A 46 -6.52 -32.23 -12.34
N VAL A 47 -5.31 -32.75 -12.52
CA VAL A 47 -4.06 -32.08 -12.14
C VAL A 47 -3.51 -31.21 -13.27
N VAL A 48 -3.80 -31.55 -14.53
CA VAL A 48 -3.22 -30.89 -15.72
C VAL A 48 -3.37 -29.38 -15.69
N THR A 49 -4.58 -28.86 -15.43
CA THR A 49 -4.81 -27.40 -15.42
C THR A 49 -3.97 -26.70 -14.35
N LYS A 50 -3.92 -27.25 -13.14
CA LYS A 50 -3.14 -26.67 -12.04
C LYS A 50 -1.64 -26.77 -12.30
N PHE A 51 -1.21 -27.87 -12.93
CA PHE A 51 0.17 -28.05 -13.36
C PHE A 51 0.57 -26.95 -14.35
N VAL A 52 -0.22 -26.74 -15.42
CA VAL A 52 0.10 -25.71 -16.42
C VAL A 52 0.06 -24.30 -15.83
N GLU A 53 -0.91 -23.98 -14.97
CA GLU A 53 -1.00 -22.68 -14.29
C GLU A 53 0.27 -22.32 -13.49
N GLN A 54 1.01 -23.34 -13.00
CA GLN A 54 2.26 -23.15 -12.27
C GLN A 54 3.50 -23.02 -13.18
N HIS A 55 3.41 -23.46 -14.43
CA HIS A 55 4.58 -23.64 -15.31
C HIS A 55 4.53 -22.81 -16.60
N ALA A 56 3.39 -22.22 -16.95
CA ALA A 56 3.29 -21.36 -18.13
C ALA A 56 2.22 -20.29 -18.00
N LEU A 57 2.46 -19.15 -18.63
CA LEU A 57 1.50 -18.08 -18.81
C LEU A 57 1.36 -17.75 -20.29
N VAL A 58 0.15 -17.41 -20.72
CA VAL A 58 -0.11 -16.97 -22.08
C VAL A 58 -0.75 -15.58 -22.12
N TRP A 59 -0.53 -14.84 -23.20
CA TRP A 59 -1.16 -13.53 -23.41
C TRP A 59 -1.37 -13.24 -24.89
N LEU A 60 -2.08 -12.13 -25.13
CA LEU A 60 -2.26 -11.52 -26.44
C LEU A 60 -1.89 -10.04 -26.32
N ASP A 61 -1.13 -9.53 -27.29
CA ASP A 61 -0.67 -8.13 -27.28
C ASP A 61 -1.81 -7.10 -27.42
N GLU A 62 -3.01 -7.54 -27.80
CA GLU A 62 -4.20 -6.70 -27.91
C GLU A 62 -4.94 -6.52 -26.58
N ILE A 63 -4.70 -7.40 -25.60
CA ILE A 63 -5.42 -7.40 -24.32
C ILE A 63 -4.50 -6.83 -23.24
N LEU A 64 -4.47 -5.49 -23.19
CA LEU A 64 -3.59 -4.72 -22.34
C LEU A 64 -4.35 -4.03 -21.20
N CYS A 65 -3.68 -3.83 -20.07
CA CYS A 65 -4.15 -2.94 -19.01
C CYS A 65 -4.29 -1.50 -19.53
N SER A 66 -5.43 -0.86 -19.27
CA SER A 66 -5.68 0.52 -19.71
C SER A 66 -4.70 1.54 -19.12
N GLU A 67 -4.15 1.27 -17.93
CA GLU A 67 -3.23 2.15 -17.19
C GLU A 67 -1.75 1.90 -17.54
N CYS A 68 -1.23 0.70 -17.24
CA CYS A 68 0.20 0.41 -17.39
C CYS A 68 0.59 -0.14 -18.76
N LYS A 69 -0.39 -0.41 -19.64
CA LYS A 69 -0.20 -0.99 -20.98
C LYS A 69 0.49 -2.37 -21.00
N GLN A 70 0.57 -3.05 -19.86
CA GLN A 70 1.08 -4.42 -19.78
C GLN A 70 0.00 -5.43 -20.20
N PRO A 71 0.37 -6.53 -20.87
CA PRO A 71 -0.57 -7.56 -21.29
C PRO A 71 -1.14 -8.32 -20.08
N PHE A 72 -2.40 -8.73 -20.19
CA PHE A 72 -3.00 -9.64 -19.24
C PHE A 72 -2.51 -11.07 -19.51
N HIS A 73 -2.01 -11.72 -18.47
CA HIS A 73 -1.53 -13.09 -18.52
C HIS A 73 -2.61 -14.04 -18.03
N PHE A 74 -2.73 -15.17 -18.70
CA PHE A 74 -3.71 -16.22 -18.41
C PHE A 74 -2.99 -17.52 -18.09
N GLY A 75 -3.31 -18.13 -16.95
CA GLY A 75 -2.72 -19.40 -16.52
C GLY A 75 -3.60 -20.62 -16.85
N THR A 76 -4.86 -20.41 -17.25
CA THR A 76 -5.79 -21.51 -17.53
C THR A 76 -6.64 -21.25 -18.77
N ARG A 77 -7.05 -22.31 -19.47
CA ARG A 77 -7.91 -22.22 -20.66
C ARG A 77 -9.24 -21.51 -20.39
N SER A 78 -9.85 -21.75 -19.23
CA SER A 78 -11.11 -21.10 -18.83
C SER A 78 -10.95 -19.59 -18.73
N GLN A 79 -9.90 -19.13 -18.02
CA GLN A 79 -9.59 -17.71 -17.89
C GLN A 79 -9.29 -17.07 -19.26
N TYR A 80 -8.56 -17.79 -20.14
CA TYR A 80 -8.27 -17.34 -21.50
C TYR A 80 -9.50 -17.28 -22.41
N GLN A 81 -10.47 -18.19 -22.27
CA GLN A 81 -11.73 -18.11 -23.02
C GLN A 81 -12.54 -16.86 -22.63
N GLU A 82 -12.45 -16.44 -21.37
CA GLU A 82 -13.05 -15.21 -20.86
C GLU A 82 -12.24 -13.93 -21.12
N ARG A 83 -11.13 -14.01 -21.88
CA ARG A 83 -10.19 -12.89 -22.12
C ARG A 83 -10.84 -11.59 -22.59
N HIS A 84 -11.96 -11.67 -23.33
CA HIS A 84 -12.71 -10.48 -23.78
C HIS A 84 -13.17 -9.59 -22.61
N ARG A 85 -13.40 -10.15 -21.42
CA ARG A 85 -13.77 -9.39 -20.20
C ARG A 85 -12.66 -8.49 -19.69
N PHE A 86 -11.43 -8.69 -20.16
CA PHE A 86 -10.24 -7.91 -19.81
C PHE A 86 -9.97 -6.76 -20.80
N GLN A 87 -10.73 -6.67 -21.90
CA GLN A 87 -10.68 -5.51 -22.77
C GLN A 87 -11.06 -4.25 -21.98
N ASN A 88 -10.23 -3.21 -22.10
CA ASN A 88 -10.39 -1.94 -21.37
C ASN A 88 -10.41 -2.06 -19.84
N ARG A 89 -9.89 -3.15 -19.26
CA ARG A 89 -9.75 -3.31 -17.80
C ARG A 89 -8.44 -2.73 -17.28
N VAL A 90 -8.49 -2.33 -16.01
CA VAL A 90 -7.32 -2.02 -15.18
C VAL A 90 -6.87 -3.31 -14.48
N CYS A 91 -5.57 -3.63 -14.53
CA CYS A 91 -5.05 -4.81 -13.84
C CYS A 91 -5.11 -4.67 -12.32
N ALA A 92 -5.07 -5.78 -11.58
CA ALA A 92 -5.16 -5.76 -10.11
C ALA A 92 -4.11 -4.85 -9.45
N SER A 93 -2.89 -4.82 -9.98
CA SER A 93 -1.81 -3.95 -9.48
C SER A 93 -2.08 -2.46 -9.71
N CYS A 94 -2.79 -2.11 -10.78
CA CYS A 94 -3.19 -0.72 -11.07
C CYS A 94 -4.51 -0.34 -10.38
N LEU A 95 -5.40 -1.30 -10.10
CA LEU A 95 -6.66 -1.09 -9.39
C LEU A 95 -6.45 -0.95 -7.88
N LYS A 96 -5.44 -1.66 -7.32
CA LYS A 96 -5.01 -1.42 -5.94
C LYS A 96 -4.80 0.09 -5.78
N PRO A 97 -5.47 0.75 -4.84
CA PRO A 97 -5.25 2.16 -4.64
C PRO A 97 -3.76 2.32 -4.36
N LYS A 98 -3.10 3.20 -5.13
CA LYS A 98 -1.79 3.75 -4.76
C LYS A 98 -2.00 4.62 -3.52
N HIS A 99 -2.45 4.04 -2.42
CA HIS A 99 -2.46 4.67 -1.12
C HIS A 99 -1.00 4.79 -0.66
N LYS A 100 -0.29 5.73 -1.27
CA LYS A 100 0.41 6.75 -0.49
C LYS A 100 -0.69 7.47 0.28
N THR A 101 -1.06 6.98 1.46
CA THR A 101 -1.98 7.74 2.30
C THR A 101 -1.35 9.08 2.65
N VAL A 102 -2.15 10.13 2.82
CA VAL A 102 -1.68 11.42 3.35
C VAL A 102 -0.92 11.23 4.68
N ALA A 103 -1.23 10.17 5.43
CA ALA A 103 -0.52 9.76 6.64
C ALA A 103 0.94 9.30 6.40
N GLU A 104 1.23 8.56 5.33
CA GLU A 104 2.60 8.10 5.02
C GLU A 104 3.48 9.18 4.42
N LYS A 105 2.90 10.10 3.63
CA LYS A 105 3.65 11.22 3.04
C LYS A 105 4.19 12.17 4.12
N THR A 106 3.41 12.36 5.18
CA THR A 106 3.81 13.12 6.37
C THR A 106 4.94 12.40 7.13
N ASN A 107 4.85 11.09 7.32
CA ASN A 107 5.90 10.32 8.03
C ASN A 107 7.23 10.24 7.27
N ARG A 108 7.22 10.12 5.94
CA ARG A 108 8.48 10.11 5.15
C ARG A 108 9.21 11.45 5.19
N LEU A 109 8.49 12.56 5.08
CA LEU A 109 9.08 13.90 5.21
C LEU A 109 9.55 14.19 6.63
N ILE A 110 8.83 13.70 7.65
CA ILE A 110 9.26 13.80 9.06
C ILE A 110 10.54 12.99 9.31
N LEU A 111 10.67 11.78 8.74
CA LEU A 111 11.87 10.95 8.91
C LEU A 111 13.10 11.53 8.21
N GLU A 112 12.95 12.04 6.98
CA GLU A 112 14.04 12.74 6.25
C GLU A 112 14.41 14.08 6.93
N TYR A 113 13.44 14.82 7.48
CA TYR A 113 13.68 16.10 8.18
C TYR A 113 14.32 15.89 9.57
N ASN A 114 13.96 14.83 10.28
CA ASN A 114 14.56 14.43 11.56
C ASN A 114 15.99 13.87 11.40
N GLN A 115 16.46 13.65 10.17
CA GLN A 115 17.79 13.11 9.90
C GLN A 115 18.90 14.17 9.91
N LYS A 116 18.57 15.47 9.92
CA LYS A 116 19.56 16.54 10.19
C LYS A 116 19.70 16.79 11.68
N VAL A 117 20.36 15.87 12.38
CA VAL A 117 20.84 16.13 13.74
C VAL A 117 22.03 17.10 13.66
N VAL A 118 21.91 18.26 14.30
CA VAL A 118 23.00 19.25 14.39
C VAL A 118 23.61 19.18 15.79
N ARG A 119 24.95 19.21 15.87
CA ARG A 119 25.68 19.34 17.13
C ARG A 119 26.00 20.82 17.36
N THR A 120 25.44 21.39 18.43
CA THR A 120 25.64 22.80 18.79
C THR A 120 26.11 22.89 20.25
N THR A 121 27.11 23.72 20.52
CA THR A 121 27.55 24.05 21.88
C THR A 121 26.92 25.37 22.29
N VAL A 122 26.30 25.43 23.46
CA VAL A 122 25.68 26.64 24.02
C VAL A 122 26.14 26.84 25.46
N THR A 123 26.25 28.09 25.89
CA THR A 123 26.56 28.46 27.27
C THR A 123 25.26 28.77 28.01
N ILE A 124 25.10 28.25 29.22
CA ILE A 124 23.93 28.47 30.08
C ILE A 124 24.42 28.86 31.48
N ASP A 125 23.59 29.63 32.17
CA ASP A 125 23.70 29.85 33.61
C ASP A 125 23.50 28.53 34.39
N GLU A 126 24.41 28.25 35.32
CA GLU A 126 24.40 27.04 36.14
C GLU A 126 23.24 27.01 37.14
N ALA A 127 22.88 28.14 37.74
CA ALA A 127 21.77 28.22 38.70
C ALA A 127 20.44 27.94 38.00
N LEU A 128 20.26 28.52 36.80
CA LEU A 128 19.09 28.25 35.97
C LEU A 128 19.00 26.78 35.54
N TYR A 129 20.13 26.18 35.15
CA TYR A 129 20.18 24.78 34.76
C TYR A 129 19.81 23.85 35.93
N LYS A 130 20.35 24.08 37.13
CA LYS A 130 20.03 23.28 38.33
C LYS A 130 18.55 23.37 38.69
N GLN A 131 17.99 24.57 38.72
CA GLN A 131 16.57 24.77 38.99
C GLN A 131 15.69 24.04 37.96
N ALA A 132 16.07 24.09 36.69
CA ALA A 132 15.34 23.39 35.63
C ALA A 132 15.41 21.85 35.79
N MET A 133 16.55 21.31 36.22
CA MET A 133 16.70 19.88 36.50
C MET A 133 15.90 19.43 37.72
N GLU A 134 15.89 20.20 38.81
CA GLU A 134 15.10 19.89 40.02
C GLU A 134 13.60 19.81 39.76
N LEU A 135 13.10 20.64 38.84
CA LEU A 135 11.68 20.69 38.46
C LEU A 135 11.35 19.78 37.26
N SER A 136 12.33 19.13 36.66
CA SER A 136 12.12 18.31 35.47
C SER A 136 11.46 16.97 35.81
N ASP A 137 10.74 16.41 34.83
CA ASP A 137 10.11 15.10 34.98
C ASP A 137 11.17 14.01 35.24
N PRO A 138 10.84 12.93 36.00
CA PRO A 138 11.79 11.87 36.35
C PRO A 138 12.49 11.14 35.18
N GLY A 139 12.07 11.38 33.93
CA GLY A 139 12.67 10.81 32.71
C GLY A 139 13.71 11.70 32.03
N VAL A 140 14.01 12.89 32.55
CA VAL A 140 14.96 13.85 31.94
C VAL A 140 16.32 13.74 32.63
N GLU A 141 17.16 12.82 32.17
CA GLU A 141 18.48 12.58 32.76
C GLU A 141 19.62 13.29 32.02
N LYS A 142 19.45 13.51 30.71
CA LYS A 142 20.49 14.09 29.85
C LYS A 142 20.24 15.58 29.63
N PRO A 143 21.29 16.43 29.61
CA PRO A 143 21.14 17.83 29.23
C PRO A 143 20.42 18.02 27.90
N SER A 144 20.68 17.13 26.92
CA SER A 144 20.03 17.16 25.60
C SER A 144 18.51 17.02 25.67
N ASP A 145 18.01 16.26 26.63
CA ASP A 145 16.59 15.98 26.77
C ASP A 145 15.88 17.17 27.42
N LEU A 146 16.50 17.78 28.44
CA LEU A 146 16.04 19.05 29.01
C LEU A 146 15.93 20.15 27.96
N PHE A 147 16.97 20.29 27.12
CA PHE A 147 16.96 21.26 26.02
C PHE A 147 15.89 20.97 24.97
N ARG A 148 15.68 19.70 24.63
CA ARG A 148 14.65 19.29 23.68
C ARG A 148 13.26 19.65 24.19
N GLU A 149 12.99 19.42 25.47
CA GLU A 149 11.71 19.78 26.09
C GLU A 149 11.53 21.29 26.24
N ALA A 150 12.59 22.03 26.61
CA ALA A 150 12.56 23.49 26.65
C ALA A 150 12.22 24.09 25.27
N LEU A 151 12.85 23.59 24.19
CA LEU A 151 12.58 24.06 22.83
C LEU A 151 11.16 23.69 22.36
N LYS A 152 10.68 22.46 22.62
CA LYS A 152 9.29 22.07 22.32
C LYS A 152 8.29 22.98 23.02
N THR A 153 8.51 23.26 24.29
CA THR A 153 7.65 24.12 25.11
C THR A 153 7.65 25.56 24.56
N TYR A 154 8.83 26.10 24.26
CA TYR A 154 8.96 27.43 23.65
C TYR A 154 8.19 27.54 22.33
N VAL A 155 8.35 26.56 21.43
CA VAL A 155 7.62 26.53 20.14
C VAL A 155 6.11 26.52 20.36
N ARG A 156 5.61 25.69 21.28
CA ARG A 156 4.17 25.63 21.62
C ARG A 156 3.64 26.97 22.11
N VAL A 157 4.34 27.62 23.05
CA VAL A 157 3.96 28.93 23.59
C VAL A 157 3.92 30.00 22.49
N GLN A 158 4.94 30.04 21.62
CA GLN A 158 4.99 31.02 20.53
C GLN A 158 3.93 30.76 19.47
N ALA A 159 3.64 29.50 19.15
CA ALA A 159 2.56 29.13 18.25
C ALA A 159 1.20 29.61 18.80
N ALA A 160 0.92 29.36 20.08
CA ALA A 160 -0.30 29.84 20.73
C ALA A 160 -0.40 31.37 20.68
N ARG A 161 0.68 32.08 21.00
CA ARG A 161 0.72 33.56 20.90
C ARG A 161 0.44 34.05 19.47
N ARG A 162 1.01 33.41 18.45
CA ARG A 162 0.75 33.74 17.03
C ARG A 162 -0.70 33.47 16.64
N LEU A 163 -1.26 32.35 17.08
CA LEU A 163 -2.67 32.02 16.82
C LEU A 163 -3.61 33.04 17.47
N VAL A 164 -3.35 33.42 18.73
CA VAL A 164 -4.08 34.49 19.42
C VAL A 164 -3.95 35.82 18.67
N ALA A 165 -2.77 36.16 18.17
CA ALA A 165 -2.58 37.37 17.37
C ALA A 165 -3.33 37.33 16.02
N LEU A 166 -3.49 36.16 15.40
CA LEU A 166 -4.14 35.99 14.09
C LEU A 166 -5.67 35.88 14.17
N GLY A 167 -6.25 35.47 15.30
CA GLY A 167 -7.69 35.22 15.41
C GLY A 167 -8.28 35.26 16.81
N GLY A 168 -7.54 35.71 17.82
CA GLY A 168 -7.96 35.73 19.23
C GLY A 168 -8.95 36.84 19.62
N LYS A 169 -9.70 37.39 18.67
CA LYS A 169 -10.86 38.28 18.93
C LYS A 169 -11.95 37.95 17.93
N ALA A 170 -12.83 37.02 18.29
CA ALA A 170 -14.16 36.90 17.71
C ALA A 170 -15.16 37.45 18.75
N PRO A 171 -15.26 38.80 18.92
CA PRO A 171 -16.12 39.41 19.93
C PRO A 171 -17.61 39.06 19.73
N ASP A 172 -17.99 38.70 18.51
CA ASP A 172 -19.37 38.31 18.14
C ASP A 172 -19.57 36.79 18.03
N MET A 173 -18.63 35.98 18.55
CA MET A 173 -18.80 34.52 18.55
C MET A 173 -19.96 34.14 19.48
N GLN A 174 -21.03 33.58 18.91
CA GLN A 174 -22.19 33.11 19.67
C GLN A 174 -21.80 32.01 20.67
N ASP A 175 -22.36 32.10 21.87
CA ASP A 175 -22.05 31.20 22.99
C ASP A 175 -22.48 29.76 22.68
N ILE A 176 -21.63 28.78 22.98
CA ILE A 176 -21.90 27.38 22.65
C ILE A 176 -22.84 26.80 23.70
N PRO A 177 -24.03 26.27 23.32
CA PRO A 177 -25.00 25.78 24.29
C PRO A 177 -24.44 24.58 25.04
N ARG A 178 -24.34 24.70 26.37
CA ARG A 178 -23.97 23.59 27.24
C ARG A 178 -25.10 22.57 27.25
N ARG A 179 -24.77 21.31 26.96
CA ARG A 179 -25.71 20.18 27.00
C ARG A 179 -26.21 19.97 28.43
N GLY A 180 -27.43 20.40 28.71
CA GLY A 180 -28.12 20.20 29.98
C GLY A 180 -28.58 18.76 30.17
N GLU A 181 -28.50 18.30 31.42
CA GLU A 181 -29.07 17.08 31.97
C GLU A 181 -30.54 16.94 31.57
N ASN A 182 -30.88 15.93 30.77
CA ASN A 182 -32.25 15.42 30.62
C ASN A 182 -32.16 13.97 30.15
N SER A 183 -31.65 13.11 31.03
CA SER A 183 -31.91 11.68 30.98
C SER A 183 -32.74 11.35 32.20
N HIS A 184 -34.06 11.25 32.03
CA HIS A 184 -34.98 10.34 32.74
C HIS A 184 -36.41 10.80 32.47
N GLU A 185 -37.10 10.19 31.51
CA GLU A 185 -38.51 9.80 31.62
C GLU A 185 -38.97 9.05 30.36
N ASN A 186 -39.38 7.79 30.56
CA ASN A 186 -40.43 7.06 29.83
C ASN A 186 -40.53 5.68 30.52
N GLN A 187 -41.44 5.49 31.48
CA GLN A 187 -42.89 5.28 31.39
C GLN A 187 -43.26 3.84 30.99
N ASN A 188 -43.92 3.18 31.97
CA ASN A 188 -45.05 2.24 31.90
C ASN A 188 -45.25 1.38 30.65
#